data_AF-A0A1V3WMX0-F1
#
_entry.id   AF-A0A1V3WMX0-F1
#
_cell.length_a   1.000
_cell.length_b   1.000
_cell.length_c   1.000
_cell.angle_alpha   90.00
_cell.angle_beta   90.00
_cell.angle_gamma   90.00
#
_symmetry.space_group_name_H-M   'P 1'
#
loop_
_entity.id
_entity.type
_entity.pdbx_description
1 polymer ?
#
loop_
_entity_poly.entity_id
_entity_poly.type
_entity_poly.pdbx_seq_one_letter_code
_entity_poly.pdbx_strand_id
1 'polypeptide(L)'
;MLSLIGTLLVGEYVAGALIAVMLASGRALDAAAERRASRDLRALLERAPRFARRRAGAQVSLVPLADVVVDDIVVVGPGEVVPVDGRIVDVVAVLDESALTGEPLQVERAVGEPVRSGVVNAGSAFELRATATADESTYAGIVRMAQQAGAETAPIVRLADRYAAWFLPLSLLLASAAWLASGSAVRAVAVLVVATPCPLLLAAPVAIVSGLSRASRAGVVIRSGVALENLGHATTLVMDKTGTLTMGRPSVVDVVAAPAGTPPRRCGWPPRWTSFPRTSWRRPSSPKRSAGVCACHFPPMSSKSRAAVSPPTSTGIASRSASRPPTP
;
A
#
# COMPACT_ATOMS: atom_id res chain seq x y z
N MET A 1 11.49 -29.51 -16.52
CA MET A 1 12.93 -29.81 -16.71
C MET A 1 13.15 -31.30 -16.95
N LEU A 2 12.66 -32.20 -16.09
CA LEU A 2 12.78 -33.66 -16.28
C LEU A 2 12.24 -34.17 -17.63
N SER A 3 11.05 -33.73 -18.03
CA SER A 3 10.43 -34.07 -19.33
C SER A 3 11.25 -33.56 -20.53
N LEU A 4 11.89 -32.38 -20.41
CA LEU A 4 12.73 -31.80 -21.46
C LEU A 4 14.04 -32.58 -21.65
N ILE A 5 14.62 -33.07 -20.55
CA ILE A 5 15.84 -33.89 -20.57
C ILE A 5 15.52 -35.29 -21.13
N GLY A 6 14.37 -35.86 -20.76
CA GLY A 6 13.93 -37.18 -21.23
C GLY A 6 13.66 -37.23 -22.75
N THR A 7 13.04 -36.19 -23.32
CA THR A 7 12.81 -36.12 -24.78
C THR A 7 14.10 -35.91 -25.55
N LEU A 8 15.06 -35.14 -25.00
CA LEU A 8 16.38 -34.96 -25.61
C LEU A 8 17.18 -36.27 -25.65
N LEU A 9 17.12 -37.07 -24.58
CA LEU A 9 17.82 -38.36 -24.48
C LEU A 9 17.24 -39.44 -25.40
N VAL A 10 15.94 -39.39 -25.68
CA VAL A 10 15.25 -40.36 -26.56
C VAL A 10 15.23 -39.90 -28.03
N GLY A 11 15.68 -38.68 -28.33
CA GLY A 11 15.74 -38.14 -29.70
C GLY A 11 14.42 -37.54 -30.21
N GLU A 12 13.45 -37.31 -29.33
CA GLU A 12 12.14 -36.73 -29.65
C GLU A 12 12.17 -35.19 -29.59
N TYR A 13 12.92 -34.60 -30.53
CA TYR A 13 13.19 -33.15 -30.55
C TYR A 13 11.94 -32.29 -30.73
N VAL A 14 10.93 -32.77 -31.47
CA VAL A 14 9.67 -32.04 -31.71
C VAL A 14 8.86 -31.88 -30.42
N ALA A 15 8.74 -32.95 -29.63
CA ALA A 15 8.07 -32.91 -28.33
C ALA A 15 8.81 -31.98 -27.35
N GLY A 16 10.14 -32.05 -27.32
CA GLY A 16 10.97 -31.15 -26.50
C GLY A 16 10.81 -29.68 -26.89
N ALA A 17 10.78 -29.36 -28.18
CA ALA A 17 10.60 -28.00 -28.70
C ALA A 17 9.24 -27.40 -28.31
N LEU A 18 8.15 -28.17 -28.44
CA LEU A 18 6.82 -27.73 -28.04
C LEU A 18 6.73 -27.42 -26.54
N ILE A 19 7.30 -28.29 -25.70
CA ILE A 19 7.35 -28.07 -24.25
C ILE A 19 8.18 -26.82 -23.92
N ALA A 20 9.31 -26.61 -24.59
CA ALA A 20 10.16 -25.44 -24.40
C ALA A 20 9.41 -24.13 -24.72
N VAL A 21 8.72 -24.07 -25.86
CA VAL A 21 7.94 -22.89 -26.29
C VAL A 21 6.79 -22.60 -25.31
N MET A 22 6.06 -23.63 -24.86
CA MET A 22 5.02 -23.44 -23.85
C MET A 22 5.57 -22.91 -22.52
N LEU A 23 6.67 -23.47 -22.02
CA LEU A 23 7.25 -23.02 -20.75
C LEU A 23 7.80 -21.59 -20.85
N ALA A 24 8.46 -21.28 -21.97
CA ALA A 24 9.01 -19.96 -22.22
C ALA A 24 7.92 -18.89 -22.34
N SER A 25 6.82 -19.19 -23.05
CA SER A 25 5.69 -18.27 -23.20
C SER A 25 4.97 -18.05 -21.86
N GLY A 26 4.77 -19.09 -21.04
CA GLY A 26 4.23 -18.96 -19.69
C GLY A 26 5.06 -18.01 -18.82
N ARG A 27 6.38 -18.22 -18.74
CA ARG A 27 7.27 -17.34 -17.96
C ARG A 27 7.34 -15.92 -18.51
N ALA A 28 7.23 -15.75 -19.83
CA ALA A 28 7.19 -14.43 -20.46
C ALA A 28 5.91 -13.68 -20.09
N LEU A 29 4.77 -14.37 -20.04
CA LEU A 29 3.49 -13.78 -19.61
C LEU A 29 3.53 -13.36 -18.15
N ASP A 30 4.08 -14.21 -17.27
CA ASP A 30 4.26 -13.88 -15.85
C ASP A 30 5.14 -12.66 -15.64
N ALA A 31 6.33 -12.65 -16.26
CA ALA A 31 7.25 -11.52 -16.16
C ALA A 31 6.64 -10.24 -16.73
N ALA A 32 5.83 -10.33 -17.79
CA ALA A 32 5.14 -9.18 -18.38
C ALA A 32 4.03 -8.64 -17.46
N ALA A 33 3.32 -9.52 -16.76
CA ALA A 33 2.29 -9.15 -15.78
C ALA A 33 2.91 -8.43 -14.58
N GLU A 34 3.97 -9.01 -14.02
CA GLU A 34 4.69 -8.47 -12.86
C GLU A 34 5.28 -7.09 -13.18
N ARG A 35 5.98 -6.94 -14.32
CA ARG A 35 6.53 -5.65 -14.78
C ARG A 35 5.47 -4.58 -15.01
N ARG A 36 4.22 -4.94 -15.27
CA ARG A 36 3.12 -3.98 -15.48
C ARG A 36 2.50 -3.56 -14.14
N ALA A 37 2.56 -4.42 -13.13
CA ALA A 37 2.10 -4.14 -11.78
C ALA A 37 3.12 -3.35 -10.94
N SER A 38 4.42 -3.56 -11.13
CA SER A 38 5.49 -2.97 -10.30
C SER A 38 5.96 -1.57 -10.71
N ARG A 39 5.45 -1.00 -11.82
CA ARG A 39 5.98 0.24 -12.41
C ARG A 39 5.84 1.47 -11.51
N ASP A 40 4.86 1.51 -10.62
CA ASP A 40 4.58 2.68 -9.77
C ASP A 40 5.15 2.59 -8.35
N LEU A 41 5.69 1.43 -7.94
CA LEU A 41 6.21 1.25 -6.58
C LEU A 41 7.55 1.96 -6.35
N ARG A 42 8.36 2.09 -7.41
CA ARG A 42 9.66 2.80 -7.36
C ARG A 42 9.47 4.30 -7.12
N ALA A 43 8.42 4.90 -7.68
CA ALA A 43 8.12 6.33 -7.51
C ALA A 43 7.74 6.70 -6.06
N LEU A 44 7.24 5.73 -5.26
CA LEU A 44 6.96 5.95 -3.84
C LEU A 44 8.20 5.76 -2.96
N LEU A 45 9.09 4.83 -3.31
CA LEU A 45 10.37 4.61 -2.62
C LEU A 45 11.41 5.71 -2.94
N GLU A 46 11.24 6.45 -4.04
CA GLU A 46 12.10 7.56 -4.44
C GLU A 46 11.97 8.82 -3.56
N ARG A 47 10.98 8.87 -2.66
CA ARG A 47 10.81 9.98 -1.70
C ARG A 47 11.57 9.81 -0.39
N ALA A 48 12.22 8.66 -0.16
CA ALA A 48 13.07 8.48 1.00
C ALA A 48 14.35 9.33 0.85
N PRO A 49 14.71 10.16 1.85
CA PRO A 49 15.92 10.97 1.79
C PRO A 49 17.15 10.05 1.75
N ARG A 50 18.02 10.21 0.73
CA ARG A 50 19.29 9.45 0.62
C ARG A 50 20.44 10.12 1.36
N PHE A 51 20.28 11.41 1.64
CA PHE A 51 21.29 12.25 2.23
C PHE A 51 20.68 13.03 3.39
N ALA A 52 21.49 13.31 4.40
CA ALA A 52 21.17 14.17 5.51
C ALA A 52 22.16 15.33 5.57
N ARG A 53 21.72 16.50 6.03
CA ARG A 53 22.62 17.62 6.30
C ARG A 53 23.08 17.54 7.75
N ARG A 54 24.31 17.11 7.97
CA ARG A 54 24.92 17.09 9.30
C ARG A 54 25.66 18.38 9.58
N ARG A 55 25.39 18.96 10.75
CA ARG A 55 26.11 20.11 11.29
C ARG A 55 27.30 19.65 12.11
N ALA A 56 28.49 20.03 11.69
CA ALA A 56 29.74 19.87 12.44
C ALA A 56 30.24 21.27 12.84
N GLY A 57 29.83 21.73 14.03
CA GLY A 57 30.15 23.07 14.52
C GLY A 57 29.49 24.17 13.69
N ALA A 58 30.29 24.96 12.96
CA ALA A 58 29.81 26.07 12.12
C ALA A 58 29.49 25.64 10.67
N GLN A 59 29.93 24.46 10.24
CA GLN A 59 29.70 23.98 8.88
C GLN A 59 28.56 22.97 8.82
N VAL A 60 27.76 23.07 7.76
CA VAL A 60 26.74 22.09 7.41
C VAL A 60 27.23 21.32 6.19
N SER A 61 27.36 20.01 6.33
CA SER A 61 27.85 19.11 5.27
C SER A 61 26.75 18.12 4.89
N LEU A 62 26.67 17.78 3.61
CA LEU A 62 25.79 16.73 3.13
C LEU A 62 26.49 15.38 3.34
N VAL A 63 25.89 14.49 4.13
CA VAL A 63 26.39 13.14 4.38
C VAL A 63 25.38 12.11 3.88
N PRO A 64 25.83 10.94 3.39
CA PRO A 64 24.96 9.79 3.17
C PRO A 64 24.14 9.49 4.43
N LEU A 65 22.87 9.11 4.26
CA LEU A 65 21.99 8.81 5.40
C LEU A 65 22.56 7.69 6.30
N ALA A 66 23.26 6.73 5.70
CA ALA A 66 23.91 5.63 6.41
C ALA A 66 25.05 6.07 7.36
N ASP A 67 25.64 7.24 7.12
CA ASP A 67 26.76 7.76 7.92
C ASP A 67 26.30 8.61 9.11
N VAL A 68 24.98 8.78 9.29
CA VAL A 68 24.39 9.51 10.42
C VAL A 68 24.42 8.61 11.65
N VAL A 69 25.13 9.07 12.69
CA VAL A 69 25.24 8.37 13.97
C VAL A 69 24.37 9.02 15.04
N VAL A 70 24.12 8.30 16.13
CA VAL A 70 23.44 8.84 17.31
C VAL A 70 24.21 10.06 17.82
N ASP A 71 23.48 11.06 18.32
CA ASP A 71 23.95 12.37 18.78
C ASP A 71 24.44 13.34 17.69
N ASP A 72 24.45 12.96 16.41
CA ASP A 72 24.68 13.91 15.32
C ASP A 72 23.59 14.98 15.28
N ILE A 73 23.99 16.22 15.00
CA ILE A 73 23.07 17.34 14.76
C ILE A 73 22.75 17.40 13.27
N VAL A 74 21.49 17.18 12.92
CA VAL A 74 20.98 17.17 11.55
C VAL A 74 20.09 18.39 11.32
N VAL A 75 20.33 19.10 10.22
CA VAL A 75 19.58 20.31 9.85
C VAL A 75 18.49 19.97 8.85
N VAL A 76 17.24 19.97 9.30
CA VAL A 76 16.07 19.66 8.47
C VAL A 76 15.47 20.96 7.93
N GLY A 77 15.45 21.11 6.61
CA GLY A 77 15.01 22.32 5.94
C GLY A 77 13.50 22.36 5.72
N PRO A 78 12.92 23.52 5.34
CA PRO A 78 11.51 23.62 5.00
C PRO A 78 11.15 22.68 3.84
N GLY A 79 10.08 21.90 4.00
CA GLY A 79 9.61 20.93 3.02
C GLY A 79 10.40 19.63 2.94
N GLU A 80 11.46 19.46 3.75
CA GLU A 80 12.24 18.23 3.77
C GLU A 80 11.64 17.18 4.71
N VAL A 81 11.86 15.92 4.35
CA VAL A 81 11.51 14.77 5.19
C VAL A 81 12.55 14.62 6.29
N VAL A 82 12.09 14.42 7.52
CA VAL A 82 12.96 14.11 8.66
C VAL A 82 13.66 12.76 8.42
N PRO A 83 15.00 12.74 8.32
CA PRO A 83 15.73 11.55 7.85
C PRO A 83 15.86 10.43 8.89
N VAL A 84 16.02 10.78 10.16
CA VAL A 84 16.20 9.84 11.29
C VAL A 84 15.37 10.26 12.48
N ASP A 85 15.08 9.33 13.40
CA ASP A 85 14.42 9.66 14.66
C ASP A 85 15.35 10.52 15.54
N GLY A 86 14.80 11.53 16.20
CA GLY A 86 15.62 12.46 16.98
C GLY A 86 14.84 13.34 17.95
N ARG A 87 15.54 14.33 18.53
CA ARG A 87 14.97 15.37 19.39
C ARG A 87 15.31 16.76 18.86
N ILE A 88 14.35 17.68 18.99
CA ILE A 88 14.53 19.08 18.55
C ILE A 88 15.51 19.81 19.47
N VAL A 89 16.42 20.60 18.91
CA VAL A 89 17.51 21.24 19.67
C VAL A 89 17.37 22.77 19.72
N ASP A 90 16.93 23.43 18.65
CA ASP A 90 17.03 24.89 18.53
C ASP A 90 15.68 25.62 18.67
N VAL A 91 14.73 25.37 17.77
CA VAL A 91 13.50 26.14 17.60
C VAL A 91 12.29 25.22 17.59
N VAL A 92 11.11 25.80 17.82
CA VAL A 92 9.85 25.06 17.68
C VAL A 92 9.71 24.60 16.22
N ALA A 93 9.58 23.28 16.02
CA ALA A 93 9.40 22.71 14.70
C ALA A 93 7.90 22.62 14.37
N VAL A 94 7.53 22.96 13.14
CA VAL A 94 6.18 22.76 12.60
C VAL A 94 6.24 21.57 11.65
N LEU A 95 5.57 20.48 12.01
CA LEU A 95 5.68 19.20 11.31
C LEU A 95 4.34 18.78 10.73
N ASP A 96 4.40 18.22 9.53
CA ASP A 96 3.29 17.47 8.93
C ASP A 96 3.50 15.97 9.22
N GLU A 97 2.77 15.47 10.23
CA GLU A 97 2.79 14.07 10.64
C GLU A 97 1.75 13.22 9.86
N SER A 98 1.04 13.79 8.88
CA SER A 98 -0.08 13.12 8.19
C SER A 98 0.31 11.78 7.54
N ALA A 99 1.55 11.64 7.08
CA ALA A 99 2.07 10.41 6.51
C ALA A 99 2.17 9.24 7.52
N LEU A 100 2.31 9.55 8.82
CA LEU A 100 2.43 8.55 9.89
C LEU A 100 1.15 8.41 10.72
N THR A 101 0.46 9.52 11.00
CA THR A 101 -0.70 9.54 11.91
C THR A 101 -2.04 9.57 11.18
N GLY A 102 -2.05 9.97 9.90
CA GLY A 102 -3.28 10.22 9.14
C GLY A 102 -4.00 11.52 9.55
N GLU A 103 -3.44 12.30 10.47
CA GLU A 103 -4.03 13.58 10.86
C GLU A 103 -3.53 14.71 9.94
N PRO A 104 -4.44 15.48 9.32
CA PRO A 104 -4.07 16.49 8.31
C PRO A 104 -3.60 17.82 8.91
N LEU A 105 -3.66 17.96 10.24
CA LEU A 105 -3.26 19.18 10.94
C LEU A 105 -1.77 19.13 11.24
N GLN A 106 -1.07 20.21 10.92
CA GLN A 106 0.32 20.38 11.29
C GLN A 106 0.45 20.47 12.82
N VAL A 107 1.49 19.84 13.35
CA VAL A 107 1.76 19.78 14.78
C VAL A 107 3.00 20.63 15.07
N GLU A 108 2.89 21.50 16.07
CA GLU A 108 4.03 22.22 16.61
C GLU A 108 4.68 21.36 17.70
N ARG A 109 5.99 21.18 17.62
CA ARG A 109 6.79 20.43 18.59
C ARG A 109 7.81 21.34 19.24
N ALA A 110 7.83 21.36 20.57
CA ALA A 110 8.76 22.19 21.32
C ALA A 110 10.19 21.61 21.33
N VAL A 111 11.16 22.46 21.68
CA VAL A 111 12.55 22.05 21.88
C VAL A 111 12.63 20.93 22.93
N GLY A 112 13.38 19.88 22.62
CA GLY A 112 13.54 18.69 23.46
C GLY A 112 12.51 17.59 23.24
N GLU A 113 11.42 17.85 22.50
CA GLU A 113 10.44 16.83 22.15
C GLU A 113 10.99 15.84 21.09
N PRO A 114 10.55 14.57 21.13
CA PRO A 114 10.92 13.58 20.14
C PRO A 114 10.20 13.80 18.81
N VAL A 115 10.91 13.58 17.71
CA VAL A 115 10.41 13.63 16.34
C VAL A 115 10.73 12.30 15.67
N ARG A 116 9.73 11.76 14.96
CA ARG A 116 9.86 10.52 14.19
C ARG A 116 10.32 10.84 12.77
N SER A 117 11.17 9.98 12.22
CA SER A 117 11.57 9.95 10.81
C SER A 117 10.37 9.75 9.89
N GLY A 118 10.45 10.29 8.67
CA GLY A 118 9.40 10.18 7.66
C GLY A 118 8.32 11.27 7.71
N VAL A 119 8.30 12.12 8.75
CA VAL A 119 7.45 13.33 8.78
C VAL A 119 8.07 14.44 7.95
N VAL A 120 7.25 15.38 7.46
CA VAL A 120 7.73 16.50 6.64
C VAL A 120 7.83 17.76 7.49
N ASN A 121 8.92 18.50 7.38
CA ASN A 121 9.01 19.83 7.97
C ASN A 121 8.13 20.81 7.19
N ALA A 122 7.10 21.35 7.82
CA ALA A 122 6.19 22.32 7.23
C ALA A 122 6.53 23.78 7.61
N GLY A 123 7.51 23.97 8.50
CA GLY A 123 7.92 25.28 9.02
C GLY A 123 9.30 25.74 8.55
N SER A 124 9.98 26.51 9.39
CA SER A 124 11.38 26.92 9.18
C SER A 124 12.35 25.75 9.35
N ALA A 125 13.59 25.93 8.90
CA ALA A 125 14.63 24.97 9.22
C ALA A 125 14.81 24.86 10.74
N PHE A 126 15.07 23.64 11.22
CA PHE A 126 15.36 23.36 12.63
C PHE A 126 16.48 22.33 12.74
N GLU A 127 17.11 22.30 13.92
CA GLU A 127 18.16 21.34 14.26
C GLU A 127 17.59 20.18 15.07
N LEU A 128 17.91 18.96 14.61
CA LEU A 128 17.50 17.71 15.21
C LEU A 128 18.75 16.95 15.71
N ARG A 129 18.78 16.58 16.98
CA ARG A 129 19.76 15.61 17.48
C ARG A 129 19.27 14.20 17.21
N ALA A 130 20.02 13.43 16.42
CA ALA A 130 19.71 12.04 16.11
C ALA A 130 19.69 11.19 17.39
N THR A 131 18.60 10.45 17.62
CA THR A 131 18.49 9.47 18.73
C THR A 131 18.62 8.04 18.26
N ALA A 132 18.48 7.79 16.97
CA ALA A 132 18.63 6.48 16.34
C ALA A 132 19.40 6.61 15.02
N THR A 133 20.00 5.50 14.60
CA THR A 133 20.60 5.39 13.26
C THR A 133 19.51 5.30 12.19
N ALA A 134 19.90 5.45 10.92
CA ALA A 134 18.98 5.33 9.79
C ALA A 134 18.21 4.00 9.76
N ASP A 135 18.88 2.89 10.07
CA ASP A 135 18.31 1.54 9.99
C ASP A 135 17.34 1.20 11.14
N GLU A 136 17.54 1.85 12.28
CA GLU A 136 16.73 1.67 13.49
C GLU A 136 15.56 2.66 13.60
N SER A 137 15.54 3.68 12.73
CA SER A 137 14.54 4.73 12.74
C SER A 137 13.14 4.22 12.36
N THR A 138 12.10 4.86 12.89
CA THR A 138 10.68 4.50 12.71
C THR A 138 10.31 4.28 11.24
N TYR A 139 10.73 5.17 10.34
CA TYR A 139 10.47 5.07 8.91
C TYR A 139 11.12 3.83 8.28
N ALA A 140 12.36 3.50 8.64
CA ALA A 140 13.03 2.29 8.18
C ALA A 140 12.29 1.03 8.67
N GLY A 141 11.75 1.05 9.90
CA GLY A 141 10.85 0.02 10.41
C GLY A 141 9.59 -0.15 9.55
N ILE A 142 8.93 0.94 9.17
CA ILE A 142 7.74 0.92 8.30
C ILE A 142 8.09 0.35 6.91
N VAL A 143 9.21 0.78 6.32
CA VAL A 143 9.68 0.28 5.02
C VAL A 143 9.96 -1.23 5.10
N ARG A 144 10.62 -1.70 6.16
CA ARG A 144 10.92 -3.12 6.38
C ARG A 144 9.66 -3.96 6.52
N MET A 145 8.68 -3.49 7.31
CA MET A 145 7.38 -4.18 7.44
C MET A 145 6.63 -4.22 6.09
N ALA A 146 6.65 -3.12 5.34
CA ALA A 146 6.03 -3.06 4.02
C ALA A 146 6.70 -4.01 3.01
N GLN A 147 8.04 -4.10 3.03
CA GLN A 147 8.79 -5.04 2.19
C GLN A 147 8.51 -6.50 2.58
N GLN A 148 8.44 -6.80 3.89
CA GLN A 148 8.09 -8.14 4.39
C GLN A 148 6.68 -8.55 3.96
N ALA A 149 5.70 -7.65 4.05
CA ALA A 149 4.34 -7.89 3.58
C ALA A 149 4.25 -8.07 2.05
N GLY A 150 5.13 -7.42 1.29
CA GLY A 150 5.17 -7.54 -0.18
C GLY A 150 5.90 -8.78 -0.70
N ALA A 151 6.73 -9.44 0.13
CA ALA A 151 7.53 -10.59 -0.26
C ALA A 151 6.79 -11.93 -0.18
N GLU A 152 5.52 -11.94 0.26
CA GLU A 152 4.74 -13.17 0.33
C GLU A 152 4.27 -13.62 -1.07
N THR A 153 4.67 -14.81 -1.49
CA THR A 153 4.17 -15.47 -2.70
C THR A 153 2.69 -15.78 -2.61
N ALA A 154 1.98 -15.65 -3.75
CA ALA A 154 0.54 -15.87 -3.85
C ALA A 154 0.15 -17.30 -3.38
N PRO A 155 -0.82 -17.45 -2.45
CA PRO A 155 -1.25 -18.75 -1.94
C PRO A 155 -1.67 -19.76 -3.02
N ILE A 156 -2.24 -19.31 -4.15
CA ILE A 156 -2.70 -20.18 -5.24
C ILE A 156 -1.52 -20.86 -5.94
N VAL A 157 -0.38 -20.16 -6.04
CA VAL A 157 0.86 -20.69 -6.62
C VAL A 157 1.42 -21.79 -5.72
N ARG A 158 1.33 -21.61 -4.39
CA ARG A 158 1.74 -22.63 -3.42
C ARG A 158 0.86 -23.90 -3.47
N LEU A 159 -0.43 -23.77 -3.82
CA LEU A 159 -1.31 -24.92 -3.99
C LEU A 159 -0.93 -25.71 -5.25
N ALA A 160 -0.68 -25.02 -6.36
CA ALA A 160 -0.22 -25.65 -7.60
C ALA A 160 1.12 -26.40 -7.40
N ASP A 161 2.06 -25.80 -6.66
CA ASP A 161 3.35 -26.44 -6.34
C ASP A 161 3.18 -27.69 -5.46
N ARG A 162 2.23 -27.69 -4.53
CA ARG A 162 1.92 -28.86 -3.69
C ARG A 162 1.36 -30.01 -4.52
N TYR A 163 0.47 -29.71 -5.47
CA TYR A 163 -0.01 -30.71 -6.42
C TYR A 163 1.13 -31.24 -7.28
N ALA A 164 1.99 -30.37 -7.80
CA ALA A 164 3.15 -30.78 -8.58
C ALA A 164 4.11 -31.69 -7.78
N ALA A 165 4.31 -31.40 -6.49
CA ALA A 165 5.17 -32.20 -5.61
C ALA A 165 4.67 -33.64 -5.42
N TRP A 166 3.35 -33.87 -5.39
CA TRP A 166 2.78 -35.22 -5.32
C TRP A 166 2.62 -35.88 -6.69
N PHE A 167 2.32 -35.08 -7.72
CA PHE A 167 2.09 -35.58 -9.07
C PHE A 167 3.38 -36.07 -9.73
N LEU A 168 4.53 -35.43 -9.44
CA LEU A 168 5.83 -35.80 -9.97
C LEU A 168 6.27 -37.25 -9.63
N PRO A 169 6.29 -37.69 -8.35
CA PRO A 169 6.66 -39.06 -8.01
C PRO A 169 5.66 -40.09 -8.57
N LEU A 170 4.37 -39.75 -8.61
CA LEU A 170 3.36 -40.61 -9.23
C LEU A 170 3.62 -40.81 -10.74
N SER A 171 3.94 -39.72 -11.44
CA SER A 171 4.22 -39.74 -12.89
C SER A 171 5.48 -40.54 -13.19
N LEU A 172 6.51 -40.41 -12.34
CA LEU A 172 7.72 -41.22 -12.42
C LEU A 172 7.41 -42.70 -12.21
N LEU A 173 6.64 -43.05 -11.19
CA LEU A 173 6.27 -44.43 -10.89
C LEU A 173 5.51 -45.08 -12.04
N LEU A 174 4.54 -44.37 -12.64
CA LEU A 174 3.80 -44.84 -13.82
C LEU A 174 4.70 -44.98 -15.05
N ALA A 175 5.62 -44.04 -15.28
CA ALA A 175 6.59 -44.12 -16.37
C ALA A 175 7.56 -45.31 -16.21
N SER A 176 8.05 -45.54 -14.98
CA SER A 176 8.88 -46.71 -14.64
C SER A 176 8.12 -48.02 -14.84
N ALA A 177 6.87 -48.10 -14.40
CA ALA A 177 6.02 -49.27 -14.61
C ALA A 177 5.79 -49.55 -16.10
N ALA A 178 5.52 -48.50 -16.90
CA ALA A 178 5.36 -48.61 -18.34
C ALA A 178 6.66 -49.06 -19.03
N TRP A 179 7.82 -48.62 -18.55
CA TRP A 179 9.11 -49.08 -19.05
C TRP A 179 9.32 -50.57 -18.76
N LEU A 180 9.14 -50.99 -17.50
CA LEU A 180 9.34 -52.38 -17.06
C LEU A 180 8.40 -53.35 -17.78
N ALA A 181 7.15 -52.97 -18.00
CA ALA A 181 6.17 -53.82 -18.68
C ALA A 181 6.38 -53.91 -20.20
N SER A 182 6.99 -52.89 -20.82
CA SER A 182 7.11 -52.83 -22.29
C SER A 182 8.53 -53.01 -22.84
N GLY A 183 9.55 -52.88 -22.00
CA GLY A 183 10.96 -52.89 -22.40
C GLY A 183 11.41 -51.68 -23.22
N SER A 184 10.52 -50.72 -23.51
CA SER A 184 10.80 -49.58 -24.39
C SER A 184 10.87 -48.26 -23.61
N ALA A 185 12.02 -47.59 -23.69
CA ALA A 185 12.22 -46.25 -23.12
C ALA A 185 11.28 -45.20 -23.76
N VAL A 186 10.86 -45.40 -25.02
CA VAL A 186 9.96 -44.50 -25.75
C VAL A 186 8.59 -44.42 -25.06
N ARG A 187 8.07 -45.55 -24.56
CA ARG A 187 6.78 -45.59 -23.85
C ARG A 187 6.85 -44.90 -22.49
N ALA A 188 7.99 -45.00 -21.79
CA ALA A 188 8.22 -44.28 -20.55
C ALA A 188 8.23 -42.75 -20.74
N VAL A 189 8.89 -42.29 -21.81
CA VAL A 189 8.91 -40.86 -22.18
C VAL A 189 7.53 -40.38 -22.59
N ALA A 190 6.75 -41.17 -23.35
CA ALA A 190 5.38 -40.82 -23.71
C ALA A 190 4.50 -40.57 -22.48
N VAL A 191 4.63 -41.42 -21.44
CA VAL A 191 3.91 -41.25 -20.16
C VAL A 191 4.34 -39.96 -19.45
N LEU A 192 5.65 -39.67 -19.40
CA LEU A 192 6.16 -38.42 -18.80
C LEU A 192 5.69 -37.16 -19.53
N VAL A 193 5.61 -37.22 -20.86
CA VAL A 193 5.13 -36.09 -21.69
C VAL A 193 3.65 -35.84 -21.42
N VAL A 194 2.81 -36.88 -21.46
CA VAL A 194 1.37 -36.78 -21.16
C VAL A 194 1.12 -36.31 -19.73
N ALA A 195 1.96 -36.74 -18.78
CA ALA A 195 1.87 -36.33 -17.38
C ALA A 195 2.47 -34.94 -17.11
N THR A 196 2.87 -34.15 -18.10
CA THR A 196 3.34 -32.78 -17.82
C THR A 196 2.13 -31.88 -17.54
N PRO A 197 1.94 -31.33 -16.32
CA PRO A 197 0.72 -30.58 -15.96
C PRO A 197 0.76 -29.13 -16.47
N CYS A 198 1.09 -28.93 -17.74
CA CYS A 198 1.24 -27.60 -18.34
C CYS A 198 -0.02 -26.71 -18.20
N PRO A 199 -1.25 -27.21 -18.44
CA PRO A 199 -2.45 -26.39 -18.27
C PRO A 199 -2.68 -25.95 -16.82
N LEU A 200 -2.35 -26.81 -15.86
CA LEU A 200 -2.48 -26.53 -14.43
C LEU A 200 -1.54 -25.39 -14.01
N LEU A 201 -0.30 -25.42 -14.49
CA LEU A 201 0.71 -24.40 -14.21
C LEU A 201 0.35 -23.04 -14.81
N LEU A 202 -0.32 -23.01 -15.96
CA LEU A 202 -0.73 -21.76 -16.62
C LEU A 202 -2.08 -21.21 -16.15
N ALA A 203 -2.91 -22.02 -15.49
CA ALA A 203 -4.24 -21.60 -15.07
C ALA A 203 -4.20 -20.39 -14.11
N ALA A 204 -3.36 -20.46 -13.08
CA ALA A 204 -3.22 -19.41 -12.08
C ALA A 204 -2.76 -18.05 -12.67
N PRO A 205 -1.65 -17.97 -13.42
CA PRO A 205 -1.18 -16.69 -13.95
C PRO A 205 -2.15 -16.10 -14.99
N VAL A 206 -2.76 -16.93 -15.84
CA VAL A 206 -3.77 -16.46 -16.81
C VAL A 206 -4.99 -15.89 -16.09
N ALA A 207 -5.46 -16.52 -15.02
CA ALA A 207 -6.57 -16.02 -14.21
C ALA A 207 -6.22 -14.68 -13.53
N ILE A 208 -5.03 -14.57 -12.93
CA ILE A 208 -4.55 -13.34 -12.29
C ILE A 208 -4.44 -12.19 -13.29
N VAL A 209 -3.79 -12.41 -14.43
CA VAL A 209 -3.63 -11.39 -15.48
C VAL A 209 -4.97 -10.92 -16.02
N SER A 210 -5.88 -11.86 -16.26
CA SER A 210 -7.24 -11.56 -16.73
C SER A 210 -8.02 -10.76 -15.69
N GLY A 211 -7.92 -11.12 -14.40
CA GLY A 211 -8.54 -10.41 -13.29
C GLY A 211 -8.01 -8.99 -13.14
N LEU A 212 -6.68 -8.82 -13.17
CA LEU A 212 -6.03 -7.51 -13.11
C LEU A 212 -6.44 -6.62 -14.29
N SER A 213 -6.47 -7.17 -15.50
CA SER A 213 -6.92 -6.46 -16.71
C SER A 213 -8.37 -5.99 -16.60
N ARG A 214 -9.26 -6.82 -16.04
CA ARG A 214 -10.66 -6.44 -15.80
C ARG A 214 -10.81 -5.36 -14.73
N ALA A 215 -10.09 -5.48 -13.62
CA ALA A 215 -10.13 -4.50 -12.52
C ALA A 215 -9.63 -3.12 -12.96
N SER A 216 -8.54 -3.09 -13.74
CA SER A 216 -8.00 -1.84 -14.30
C SER A 216 -9.01 -1.13 -15.20
N ARG A 217 -9.77 -1.86 -16.03
CA ARG A 217 -10.86 -1.27 -16.85
C ARG A 217 -11.99 -0.65 -16.02
N ALA A 218 -12.14 -1.07 -14.76
CA ALA A 218 -13.10 -0.51 -13.82
C ALA A 218 -12.52 0.62 -12.95
N GLY A 219 -11.30 1.09 -13.24
CA GLY A 219 -10.62 2.12 -12.44
C GLY A 219 -10.04 1.61 -11.12
N VAL A 220 -9.98 0.29 -10.90
CA VAL A 220 -9.41 -0.31 -9.70
C VAL A 220 -7.96 -0.71 -9.97
N VAL A 221 -7.03 -0.12 -9.23
CA VAL A 221 -5.60 -0.42 -9.36
C VAL A 221 -5.20 -1.47 -8.33
N ILE A 222 -4.86 -2.67 -8.80
CA ILE A 222 -4.42 -3.78 -7.96
C ILE A 222 -2.92 -4.01 -8.21
N ARG A 223 -2.12 -3.97 -7.14
CA ARG A 223 -0.65 -3.87 -7.23
C ARG A 223 0.07 -5.21 -7.38
N SER A 224 -0.59 -6.33 -7.08
CA SER A 224 0.00 -7.66 -7.22
C SER A 224 -1.09 -8.74 -7.37
N GLY A 225 -0.72 -9.90 -7.93
CA GLY A 225 -1.60 -11.08 -7.98
C GLY A 225 -1.96 -11.60 -6.58
N VAL A 226 -1.03 -11.49 -5.64
CA VAL A 226 -1.23 -11.81 -4.22
C VAL A 226 -2.33 -10.94 -3.61
N ALA A 227 -2.32 -9.64 -3.88
CA ALA A 227 -3.35 -8.72 -3.38
C ALA A 227 -4.73 -9.05 -3.96
N LEU A 228 -4.79 -9.44 -5.24
CA LEU A 228 -6.04 -9.89 -5.88
C LEU A 228 -6.58 -11.16 -5.21
N GLU A 229 -5.71 -12.12 -4.92
CA GLU A 229 -6.09 -13.37 -4.27
C GLU A 229 -6.55 -13.15 -2.82
N ASN A 230 -5.77 -12.40 -2.04
CA ASN A 230 -6.11 -12.05 -0.65
C ASN A 230 -7.44 -11.29 -0.59
N LEU A 231 -7.69 -10.39 -1.56
CA LEU A 231 -8.98 -9.71 -1.67
C LEU A 231 -10.14 -10.68 -1.94
N GLY A 232 -9.91 -11.75 -2.70
CA GLY A 232 -10.89 -12.82 -2.93
C GLY A 232 -11.24 -13.62 -1.67
N HIS A 233 -10.32 -13.67 -0.70
CA HIS A 233 -10.54 -14.32 0.60
C HIS A 233 -10.97 -13.35 1.72
N ALA A 234 -10.92 -12.04 1.48
CA ALA A 234 -11.24 -11.04 2.48
C ALA A 234 -12.73 -11.06 2.82
N THR A 235 -13.04 -11.18 4.12
CA THR A 235 -14.43 -11.15 4.64
C THR A 235 -14.75 -9.86 5.38
N THR A 236 -13.72 -9.14 5.82
CA THR A 236 -13.85 -7.95 6.67
C THR A 236 -13.14 -6.78 6.01
N LEU A 237 -13.85 -5.67 5.84
CA LEU A 237 -13.30 -4.41 5.36
C LEU A 237 -13.15 -3.45 6.53
N VAL A 238 -11.91 -3.07 6.84
CA VAL A 238 -11.59 -2.00 7.80
C VAL A 238 -11.20 -0.78 6.99
N MET A 239 -11.91 0.33 7.19
CA MET A 239 -11.68 1.56 6.45
C MET A 239 -11.11 2.61 7.40
N ASP A 240 -10.08 3.32 6.93
CA ASP A 240 -9.66 4.54 7.59
C ASP A 240 -10.74 5.63 7.42
N LYS A 241 -10.86 6.52 8.40
CA LYS A 241 -11.85 7.61 8.32
C LYS A 241 -11.32 8.74 7.45
N THR A 242 -10.14 9.24 7.80
CA THR A 242 -9.65 10.51 7.26
C THR A 242 -9.08 10.31 5.85
N GLY A 243 -9.58 11.06 4.87
CA GLY A 243 -9.10 10.96 3.48
C GLY A 243 -9.57 9.72 2.70
N THR A 244 -10.17 8.72 3.37
CA THR A 244 -10.84 7.58 2.73
C THR A 244 -12.36 7.75 2.76
N LEU A 245 -12.96 7.89 3.95
CA LEU A 245 -14.40 8.16 4.09
C LEU A 245 -14.73 9.65 4.05
N THR A 246 -13.76 10.49 4.42
CA THR A 246 -13.93 11.94 4.42
C THR A 246 -13.20 12.57 3.25
N MET A 247 -13.67 13.75 2.83
CA MET A 247 -13.09 14.54 1.74
C MET A 247 -11.70 15.12 2.06
N GLY A 248 -11.13 14.82 3.25
CA GLY A 248 -9.83 15.33 3.69
C GLY A 248 -9.75 16.85 3.87
N ARG A 249 -10.87 17.57 3.74
CA ARG A 249 -10.95 19.02 3.82
C ARG A 249 -11.94 19.43 4.91
N PRO A 250 -11.50 20.17 5.95
CA PRO A 250 -12.42 20.65 6.97
C PRO A 250 -13.40 21.66 6.35
N SER A 251 -14.69 21.50 6.66
CA SER A 251 -15.74 22.45 6.29
C SER A 251 -16.49 22.88 7.55
N VAL A 252 -16.80 24.17 7.67
CA VAL A 252 -17.65 24.68 8.75
C VAL A 252 -19.06 24.15 8.53
N VAL A 253 -19.52 23.28 9.43
CA VAL A 253 -20.85 22.64 9.35
C VAL A 253 -21.89 23.39 10.16
N ASP A 254 -21.47 24.02 11.27
CA ASP A 254 -22.36 24.75 12.17
C ASP A 254 -21.59 25.87 12.88
N VAL A 255 -22.32 26.93 13.23
CA VAL A 255 -21.83 28.06 14.04
C VAL A 255 -22.84 28.33 15.13
N VAL A 256 -22.55 27.83 16.32
CA VAL A 256 -23.37 28.08 17.50
C VAL A 256 -22.98 29.43 18.10
N ALA A 257 -23.85 30.43 17.94
CA ALA A 257 -23.71 31.73 18.59
C ALA A 257 -24.27 31.68 20.02
N ALA A 258 -23.62 32.39 20.95
CA ALA A 258 -24.15 32.54 22.30
C ALA A 258 -25.49 33.30 22.29
N PRO A 259 -26.45 32.96 23.17
CA PRO A 259 -27.72 33.68 23.26
C PRO A 259 -27.48 35.18 23.57
N ALA A 260 -28.22 36.04 22.87
CA ALA A 260 -28.11 37.49 22.99
C ALA A 260 -28.44 37.91 24.44
N GLY A 261 -27.41 38.31 25.20
CA GLY A 261 -27.54 38.72 26.60
C GLY A 261 -26.32 38.41 27.48
N THR A 262 -25.37 37.59 27.02
CA THR A 262 -24.12 37.39 27.76
C THR A 262 -23.22 38.63 27.55
N PRO A 263 -22.86 39.38 28.61
CA PRO A 263 -21.92 40.49 28.45
C PRO A 263 -20.61 39.95 27.88
N PRO A 264 -19.91 40.70 27.01
CA PRO A 264 -18.63 40.27 26.47
C PRO A 264 -17.61 40.22 27.59
N ARG A 265 -17.53 39.09 28.32
CA ARG A 265 -16.29 38.73 28.98
C ARG A 265 -15.26 38.68 27.88
N ARG A 266 -14.16 39.42 28.05
CA ARG A 266 -12.98 39.39 27.19
C ARG A 266 -12.49 37.94 27.06
N CYS A 267 -13.10 37.17 26.16
CA CYS A 267 -12.49 36.02 25.56
C CYS A 267 -11.51 36.62 24.55
N GLY A 268 -10.32 36.95 25.03
CA GLY A 268 -9.18 37.11 24.13
C GLY A 268 -9.13 35.82 23.31
N TRP A 269 -9.20 35.95 21.99
CA TRP A 269 -8.79 34.85 21.12
C TRP A 269 -7.41 34.39 21.62
N PRO A 270 -7.19 33.10 21.88
CA PRO A 270 -5.83 32.63 22.05
C PRO A 270 -5.08 33.07 20.78
N PRO A 271 -3.96 33.81 20.88
CA PRO A 271 -3.25 34.35 19.72
C PRO A 271 -2.80 33.27 18.71
N ARG A 272 -2.85 31.99 19.12
CA ARG A 272 -2.62 30.78 18.32
C ARG A 272 -3.60 30.60 17.14
N TRP A 273 -4.77 31.26 17.13
CA TRP A 273 -5.77 31.12 16.05
C TRP A 273 -5.87 32.33 15.12
N THR A 274 -5.22 33.46 15.46
CA THR A 274 -5.23 34.68 14.66
C THR A 274 -4.19 34.69 13.52
N SER A 275 -3.29 33.70 13.47
CA SER A 275 -2.24 33.59 12.45
C SER A 275 -2.67 32.88 11.17
N PHE A 276 -3.90 32.37 11.07
CA PHE A 276 -4.37 31.76 9.81
C PHE A 276 -4.56 32.83 8.72
N PRO A 277 -3.95 32.67 7.54
CA PRO A 277 -4.22 33.53 6.41
C PRO A 277 -5.71 33.52 6.09
N ARG A 278 -6.36 34.68 6.08
CA ARG A 278 -7.78 34.86 5.72
C ARG A 278 -8.15 34.31 4.33
N THR A 279 -7.16 33.98 3.50
CA THR A 279 -7.31 33.55 2.11
C THR A 279 -7.78 32.10 1.93
N SER A 280 -7.69 31.23 2.94
CA SER A 280 -8.20 29.85 2.85
C SER A 280 -9.68 29.69 3.21
N TRP A 281 -10.29 30.73 3.79
CA TRP A 281 -11.66 30.68 4.27
C TRP A 281 -12.62 31.18 3.20
N ARG A 282 -13.19 30.27 2.41
CA ARG A 282 -14.30 30.62 1.51
C ARG A 282 -15.51 30.97 2.36
N ARG A 283 -15.86 32.27 2.41
CA ARG A 283 -17.07 32.74 3.09
C ARG A 283 -18.31 32.06 2.50
N PRO A 284 -19.27 31.61 3.32
CA PRO A 284 -20.59 31.23 2.82
C PRO A 284 -21.25 32.44 2.14
N SER A 285 -21.82 32.22 0.96
CA SER A 285 -22.55 33.22 0.20
C SER A 285 -23.95 33.43 0.77
N SER A 286 -24.08 34.09 1.92
CA SER A 286 -25.33 34.76 2.31
C SER A 286 -25.08 35.79 3.43
N PRO A 287 -25.40 37.07 3.22
CA PRO A 287 -25.30 38.08 4.27
C PRO A 287 -26.62 38.12 5.05
N LYS A 288 -26.70 37.45 6.20
CA LYS A 288 -27.68 37.84 7.22
C LYS A 288 -26.95 38.62 8.32
N ARG A 289 -27.20 39.93 8.32
CA ARG A 289 -26.79 40.88 9.34
C ARG A 289 -27.25 40.39 10.72
N SER A 290 -26.31 40.12 11.61
CA SER A 290 -26.38 40.53 13.02
C SER A 290 -25.00 40.34 13.63
N ALA A 291 -24.48 41.41 14.23
CA ALA A 291 -23.22 41.40 14.94
C ALA A 291 -23.39 40.59 16.23
N GLY A 292 -22.60 39.52 16.38
CA GLY A 292 -22.59 38.69 17.59
C GLY A 292 -21.28 37.92 17.68
N VAL A 293 -20.54 38.11 18.77
CA VAL A 293 -19.25 37.49 19.04
C VAL A 293 -19.44 35.99 19.34
N CYS A 294 -18.65 35.14 18.68
CA CYS A 294 -18.65 33.68 18.88
C CYS A 294 -17.88 33.29 20.15
N ALA A 295 -18.48 32.46 21.00
CA ALA A 295 -17.81 31.78 22.11
C ALA A 295 -18.00 30.27 21.96
N CYS A 296 -16.91 29.52 21.91
CA CYS A 296 -16.94 28.06 21.77
C CYS A 296 -17.04 27.39 23.16
N HIS A 297 -18.08 26.59 23.37
CA HIS A 297 -18.21 25.70 24.51
C HIS A 297 -17.93 24.26 24.04
N PHE A 298 -16.92 23.60 24.62
CA PHE A 298 -16.58 22.20 24.34
C PHE A 298 -17.23 21.30 25.40
N PRO A 299 -18.15 20.38 25.05
CA PRO A 299 -18.53 19.31 25.97
C PRO A 299 -17.42 18.24 26.03
N PRO A 300 -17.28 17.51 27.15
CA PRO A 300 -16.21 16.54 27.33
C PRO A 300 -16.38 15.33 26.40
N MET A 301 -15.27 14.85 25.85
CA MET A 301 -15.17 13.66 25.01
C MET A 301 -15.64 12.41 25.77
N SER A 302 -16.76 11.80 25.33
CA SER A 302 -17.08 10.43 25.70
C SER A 302 -16.67 9.47 24.58
N SER A 303 -15.77 8.55 24.93
CA SER A 303 -15.35 7.43 24.10
C SER A 303 -16.49 6.40 23.98
N LYS A 304 -16.62 5.81 22.78
CA LYS A 304 -17.44 4.66 22.38
C LYS A 304 -18.79 5.01 21.72
N SER A 305 -18.82 4.94 20.39
CA SER A 305 -20.00 4.45 19.68
C SER A 305 -19.64 3.16 18.94
N ARG A 306 -20.20 2.03 19.36
CA ARG A 306 -20.33 0.83 18.53
C ARG A 306 -21.55 1.06 17.65
N ALA A 307 -21.38 1.11 16.34
CA ALA A 307 -22.50 0.97 15.42
C ALA A 307 -22.72 -0.53 15.15
N ALA A 308 -23.80 -1.08 15.70
CA ALA A 308 -24.31 -2.38 15.31
C ALA A 308 -24.98 -2.22 13.93
N VAL A 309 -24.52 -2.98 12.94
CA VAL A 309 -25.16 -3.08 11.62
C VAL A 309 -26.08 -4.29 11.64
N SER A 310 -27.40 -4.06 11.59
CA SER A 310 -28.40 -5.12 11.41
C SER A 310 -28.35 -5.67 9.97
N PRO A 311 -28.57 -6.98 9.76
CA PRO A 311 -28.57 -7.56 8.42
C PRO A 311 -29.83 -7.14 7.64
N PRO A 312 -29.75 -6.93 6.31
CA PRO A 312 -30.94 -6.60 5.52
C PRO A 312 -31.81 -7.84 5.32
N THR A 313 -33.09 -7.68 5.66
CA THR A 313 -34.18 -8.60 5.46
C THR A 313 -34.43 -8.85 3.97
N SER A 314 -34.75 -10.10 3.65
CA SER A 314 -35.13 -10.58 2.32
C SER A 314 -36.36 -9.88 1.75
N THR A 315 -36.23 -9.28 0.57
CA THR A 315 -37.37 -9.02 -0.32
C THR A 315 -36.92 -9.24 -1.76
N GLY A 316 -37.57 -10.21 -2.42
CA GLY A 316 -37.21 -10.68 -3.75
C GLY A 316 -37.43 -9.64 -4.84
N ILE A 317 -36.62 -9.71 -5.88
CA ILE A 317 -36.87 -9.08 -7.16
C ILE A 317 -36.77 -10.15 -8.25
N ALA A 318 -37.88 -10.25 -8.96
CA ALA A 318 -38.23 -11.22 -9.97
C ALA A 318 -37.33 -11.20 -11.20
N SER A 319 -37.20 -12.39 -11.78
CA SER A 319 -36.79 -12.66 -13.15
C SER A 319 -37.45 -11.72 -14.17
N ARG A 320 -36.64 -11.06 -14.99
CA ARG A 320 -37.06 -10.58 -16.33
C ARG A 320 -36.02 -10.95 -17.37
N SER A 321 -36.40 -11.94 -18.17
CA SER A 321 -35.86 -12.26 -19.48
C SER A 321 -36.04 -11.08 -20.44
N ALA A 322 -34.98 -10.67 -21.14
CA ALA A 322 -35.05 -9.76 -22.27
C ALA A 322 -34.71 -10.51 -23.56
N SER A 323 -35.74 -10.67 -24.38
CA SER A 323 -35.76 -11.18 -25.75
C SER A 323 -35.00 -10.26 -26.72
N ARG A 324 -34.29 -10.87 -27.68
CA ARG A 324 -33.66 -10.21 -28.83
C ARG A 324 -34.69 -9.55 -29.76
N PRO A 325 -34.35 -8.44 -30.45
CA PRO A 325 -35.11 -7.96 -31.60
C PRO A 325 -34.63 -8.62 -32.91
N PRO A 326 -35.49 -8.75 -33.94
CA PRO A 326 -35.07 -9.16 -35.28
C PRO A 326 -34.55 -7.96 -36.10
N THR A 327 -33.55 -8.21 -36.94
CA THR A 327 -33.06 -7.33 -38.01
C THR A 327 -33.61 -7.82 -39.36
N PRO A 328 -33.63 -6.98 -40.42
CA PRO A 328 -34.70 -6.86 -41.40
C PRO A 328 -34.88 -8.06 -42.34
#